data_AF-D1PWL9-F1
#
_entry.id   AF-D1PWL9-F1
#
_cell.length_a   1.000
_cell.length_b   1.000
_cell.length_c   1.000
_cell.angle_alpha   90.00
_cell.angle_beta   90.00
_cell.angle_gamma   90.00
#
_symmetry.space_group_name_H-M   'P 1'
#
loop_
_entity.id
_entity.type
_entity.pdbx_description
1 polymer ?
#
loop_
_entity_poly.entity_id
_entity_poly.type
_entity_poly.pdbx_seq_one_letter_code
_entity_poly.pdbx_strand_id
1 'polypeptide(L)'
;MQGAGCLRDFNLNFMTTKLFQLGTMGIALAAIVSSCDDNQQFTDVNADAKRVQVNVISPEMAKVRDYVPLYATVAHRGTTFWAPEETEASWRWARNMGADYLESDLQVTKDGVVLANHDENLKRTTNVSELFSEQIPSSRKDFYRSFRNADGSQHFSEQDIEDQYQRDVADFRPNYTLSYYYAELLMLDAGKWFNESSWEEARPAFAAQNYGKMIYDAAGVPSVRYADGQYVSALQDQINYAMGNMLKRDAANRRVLPFRIKDEFKNMTLAEIYKAAVPAVKCDDPSVKGSKASKYMDFIEYDFKNAYVKDPKDNGNRPGIYPEFKESWLNPKDIEIRVYNILNEWGWNIITKPEAENTPFYVDGKVNVGNTNGKVILQTFSFDALQRAYDVYKGRIPMCFLMWTGKGATDIKYTDPKGYADFINYALAKGAHIMGPSIAGAPNNYDELNYPWQVCLIRRAQMLNHPYSFDSYAQMTKYMGYYVNFWGKNPTQFDDILNVTVQPTKYTTFKEPQTHPVYMDGYFTNHSEISLKYMIENGFRCSATLENPFHPGKKYDNSQAPSFVPEAQDVLRELGY
;
A
#
# COMPACT_ATOMS: atom_id res chain seq x y z
N MET A 1 -46.79 -24.45 43.58
CA MET A 1 -46.60 -24.68 45.03
C MET A 1 -45.13 -25.02 45.22
N GLN A 2 -44.32 -24.06 45.68
CA GLN A 2 -43.85 -23.94 47.08
C GLN A 2 -43.09 -25.20 47.51
N GLY A 3 -41.84 -25.17 47.99
CA GLY A 3 -40.94 -24.10 48.40
C GLY A 3 -39.72 -24.72 49.11
N ALA A 4 -38.60 -23.95 49.13
CA ALA A 4 -37.71 -23.71 50.28
C ALA A 4 -37.20 -24.89 51.15
N GLY A 5 -35.93 -24.99 51.55
CA GLY A 5 -34.76 -24.12 51.49
C GLY A 5 -33.65 -24.63 52.44
N CYS A 6 -32.73 -23.71 52.77
CA CYS A 6 -31.84 -23.66 53.94
C CYS A 6 -30.35 -24.08 53.80
N LEU A 7 -29.54 -23.02 53.61
CA LEU A 7 -28.28 -22.60 54.25
C LEU A 7 -27.66 -23.41 55.42
N ARG A 8 -26.32 -23.35 55.49
CA ARG A 8 -25.38 -23.07 56.61
C ARG A 8 -23.95 -23.40 56.09
N ASP A 9 -22.81 -22.84 56.47
CA ASP A 9 -22.28 -21.68 57.22
C ASP A 9 -20.73 -21.77 57.02
N PHE A 10 -19.97 -20.67 57.08
CA PHE A 10 -18.78 -20.50 57.96
C PHE A 10 -17.91 -19.26 57.63
N ASN A 11 -18.05 -18.26 58.51
CA ASN A 11 -17.09 -17.38 59.19
C ASN A 11 -15.96 -16.60 58.49
N LEU A 12 -16.05 -15.28 58.70
CA LEU A 12 -15.03 -14.22 58.69
C LEU A 12 -13.96 -14.40 59.79
N ASN A 13 -12.76 -13.90 59.53
CA ASN A 13 -11.84 -13.39 60.55
C ASN A 13 -11.37 -11.97 60.18
N PHE A 14 -11.25 -11.12 61.20
CA PHE A 14 -11.18 -9.65 61.15
C PHE A 14 -9.80 -9.10 61.54
N MET A 15 -9.61 -7.80 61.27
CA MET A 15 -8.60 -6.83 61.79
C MET A 15 -7.29 -6.69 60.98
N THR A 16 -6.87 -5.50 60.53
CA THR A 16 -6.72 -4.25 61.31
C THR A 16 -6.78 -2.97 60.45
N THR A 17 -7.20 -1.92 61.14
CA THR A 17 -7.56 -0.55 60.76
C THR A 17 -6.36 0.37 60.47
N LYS A 18 -6.51 1.34 59.54
CA LYS A 18 -5.98 2.71 59.71
C LYS A 18 -6.87 3.73 58.98
N LEU A 19 -7.60 4.51 59.77
CA LEU A 19 -8.30 5.72 59.37
C LEU A 19 -7.29 6.86 59.09
N PHE A 20 -7.57 7.65 58.06
CA PHE A 20 -7.33 9.10 58.09
C PHE A 20 -8.61 9.79 57.60
N GLN A 21 -9.23 10.56 58.49
CA GLN A 21 -10.29 11.52 58.19
C GLN A 21 -9.67 12.80 57.64
N LEU A 22 -10.27 13.40 56.61
CA LEU A 22 -10.43 14.86 56.52
C LEU A 22 -11.40 15.24 55.38
N GLY A 23 -12.47 15.94 55.77
CA GLY A 23 -13.00 17.07 55.00
C GLY A 23 -14.11 16.79 53.98
N THR A 24 -15.35 16.65 54.45
CA THR A 24 -16.53 17.01 53.65
C THR A 24 -16.60 18.52 53.48
N MET A 25 -16.39 19.01 52.27
CA MET A 25 -16.83 20.36 51.87
C MET A 25 -17.51 20.22 50.51
N GLY A 26 -18.83 20.41 50.51
CA GLY A 26 -19.65 20.32 49.31
C GLY A 26 -19.39 21.50 48.38
N ILE A 27 -19.21 21.19 47.10
CA ILE A 27 -19.51 22.10 46.00
C ILE A 27 -20.37 21.30 45.04
N ALA A 28 -21.62 21.75 44.88
CA ALA A 28 -22.57 21.22 43.92
C ALA A 28 -21.99 21.42 42.50
N LEU A 29 -21.54 20.34 41.87
CA LEU A 29 -21.31 20.35 40.43
C LEU A 29 -22.69 20.25 39.76
N ALA A 30 -23.18 21.39 39.26
CA ALA A 30 -24.31 21.40 38.34
C ALA A 30 -23.91 20.61 37.09
N ALA A 31 -24.33 19.35 37.03
CA ALA A 31 -24.35 18.58 35.79
C ALA A 31 -25.42 19.23 34.89
N ILE A 32 -24.99 20.12 34.01
CA ILE A 32 -25.79 20.55 32.88
C ILE A 32 -25.81 19.36 31.92
N VAL A 33 -26.78 18.48 32.13
CA VAL A 33 -27.21 17.53 31.10
C VAL A 33 -27.95 18.38 30.06
N SER A 34 -27.23 18.93 29.09
CA SER A 34 -27.88 19.47 27.90
C SER A 34 -28.51 18.28 27.17
N SER A 35 -29.84 18.25 27.16
CA SER A 35 -30.63 17.29 26.38
C SER A 35 -30.10 17.25 24.95
N CYS A 36 -29.71 16.06 24.50
CA CYS A 36 -29.47 15.78 23.09
C CYS A 36 -30.73 16.12 22.31
N ASP A 37 -30.64 17.09 21.41
CA ASP A 37 -31.66 17.35 20.40
C ASP A 37 -31.35 16.44 19.21
N ASP A 38 -31.84 15.21 19.26
CA ASP A 38 -31.73 14.19 18.20
C ASP A 38 -32.69 14.52 17.04
N ASN A 39 -32.54 15.69 16.42
CA ASN A 39 -33.23 16.06 15.18
C ASN A 39 -32.48 17.13 14.37
N GLN A 40 -31.16 17.01 14.24
CA GLN A 40 -30.47 17.73 13.17
C GLN A 40 -30.80 17.04 11.84
N GLN A 41 -31.92 17.45 11.22
CA GLN A 41 -32.21 17.07 9.85
C GLN A 41 -31.15 17.72 8.95
N PHE A 42 -30.25 16.90 8.40
CA PHE A 42 -29.31 17.33 7.37
C PHE A 42 -30.10 17.61 6.08
N THR A 43 -30.46 18.86 5.85
CA THR A 43 -31.25 19.29 4.69
C THR A 43 -30.39 19.88 3.58
N ASP A 44 -29.15 20.30 3.90
CA ASP A 44 -28.19 20.85 2.95
C ASP A 44 -26.76 20.41 3.32
N VAL A 45 -26.27 19.39 2.63
CA VAL A 45 -24.95 18.79 2.83
C VAL A 45 -23.82 19.82 2.82
N ASN A 46 -23.98 20.90 2.07
CA ASN A 46 -22.96 21.93 2.01
C ASN A 46 -22.93 22.74 3.31
N ALA A 47 -24.07 23.27 3.76
CA ALA A 47 -24.16 24.03 5.00
C ALA A 47 -23.83 23.15 6.23
N ASP A 48 -24.20 21.88 6.16
CA ASP A 48 -23.96 20.89 7.21
C ASP A 48 -22.47 20.51 7.32
N ALA A 49 -21.74 20.41 6.20
CA ALA A 49 -20.30 20.14 6.21
C ALA A 49 -19.46 21.22 6.91
N LYS A 50 -19.94 22.47 7.01
CA LYS A 50 -19.29 23.51 7.83
C LYS A 50 -19.60 23.38 9.33
N ARG A 51 -20.76 22.81 9.68
CA ARG A 51 -21.26 22.72 11.06
C ARG A 51 -20.85 21.43 11.76
N VAL A 52 -20.80 20.32 11.03
CA VAL A 52 -20.38 19.03 11.57
C VAL A 52 -19.01 19.14 12.20
N GLN A 53 -18.86 18.54 13.39
CA GLN A 53 -17.59 18.46 14.07
C GLN A 53 -16.74 17.35 13.45
N VAL A 54 -15.50 17.69 13.13
CA VAL A 54 -14.46 16.74 12.71
C VAL A 54 -13.25 16.97 13.60
N ASN A 55 -12.59 15.89 14.01
CA ASN A 55 -11.37 15.96 14.80
C ASN A 55 -10.23 16.51 13.94
N VAL A 56 -9.32 17.24 14.58
CA VAL A 56 -8.12 17.77 13.94
C VAL A 56 -6.96 16.84 14.27
N ILE A 57 -6.11 16.57 13.28
CA ILE A 57 -4.88 15.82 13.45
C ILE A 57 -4.03 16.40 14.60
N SER A 58 -3.42 15.54 15.43
CA SER A 58 -2.55 16.01 16.53
C SER A 58 -1.26 16.65 15.98
N PRO A 59 -0.55 17.50 16.75
CA PRO A 59 0.72 18.07 16.31
C PRO A 59 1.79 17.01 15.92
N GLU A 60 1.86 15.90 16.64
CA GLU A 60 2.81 14.81 16.38
C GLU A 60 2.48 14.11 15.06
N MET A 61 1.20 13.84 14.83
CA MET A 61 0.68 13.29 13.58
C MET A 61 0.83 14.28 12.41
N ALA A 62 0.62 15.58 12.65
CA ALA A 62 0.81 16.63 11.64
C ALA A 62 2.25 16.66 11.12
N LYS A 63 3.24 16.40 11.98
CA LYS A 63 4.64 16.27 11.57
C LYS A 63 4.86 15.11 10.61
N VAL A 64 4.22 13.97 10.85
CA VAL A 64 4.33 12.80 9.97
C VAL A 64 3.59 13.01 8.65
N ARG A 65 2.43 13.69 8.69
CA ARG A 65 1.74 14.17 7.47
C ARG A 65 2.67 15.03 6.61
N ASP A 66 3.43 15.93 7.23
CA ASP A 66 4.33 16.86 6.53
C ASP A 66 5.57 16.16 5.90
N TYR A 67 5.77 14.86 6.15
CA TYR A 67 6.77 14.08 5.42
C TYR A 67 6.35 13.77 3.99
N VAL A 68 5.08 13.97 3.62
CA VAL A 68 4.58 13.71 2.27
C VAL A 68 4.63 15.00 1.44
N PRO A 69 5.18 14.97 0.20
CA PRO A 69 5.15 16.12 -0.68
C PRO A 69 3.71 16.52 -1.02
N LEU A 70 3.41 17.82 -1.01
CA LEU A 70 2.13 18.31 -1.51
C LEU A 70 2.04 18.12 -3.02
N TYR A 71 0.85 17.74 -3.44
CA TYR A 71 0.45 17.42 -4.81
C TYR A 71 1.21 16.24 -5.41
N ALA A 72 1.50 15.23 -4.57
CA ALA A 72 2.21 14.02 -4.95
C ALA A 72 1.51 13.28 -6.09
N THR A 73 2.25 12.96 -7.15
CA THR A 73 1.83 12.06 -8.22
C THR A 73 2.16 10.62 -7.83
N VAL A 74 1.14 9.83 -7.52
CA VAL A 74 1.26 8.42 -7.16
C VAL A 74 0.98 7.58 -8.41
N ALA A 75 1.98 6.84 -8.86
CA ALA A 75 1.89 5.99 -10.05
C ALA A 75 1.19 4.68 -9.68
N HIS A 76 -0.12 4.61 -9.96
CA HIS A 76 -1.00 3.51 -9.56
C HIS A 76 -0.53 2.21 -10.22
N ARG A 77 -0.06 1.25 -9.40
CA ARG A 77 0.59 0.00 -9.80
C ARG A 77 1.78 0.18 -10.75
N GLY A 78 2.44 1.33 -10.64
CA GLY A 78 3.39 1.85 -11.63
C GLY A 78 2.65 2.51 -12.80
N THR A 79 2.01 1.71 -13.63
CA THR A 79 1.07 2.17 -14.65
C THR A 79 0.23 0.97 -15.05
N THR A 80 -1.07 1.19 -15.19
CA THR A 80 -1.99 0.17 -15.70
C THR A 80 -2.32 0.38 -17.17
N PHE A 81 -1.84 1.49 -17.77
CA PHE A 81 -2.06 1.82 -19.17
C PHE A 81 -0.88 1.44 -20.07
N TRP A 82 0.37 1.71 -19.65
CA TRP A 82 1.55 1.59 -20.52
C TRP A 82 2.30 0.25 -20.42
N ALA A 83 2.11 -0.48 -19.32
CA ALA A 83 2.83 -1.72 -19.04
C ALA A 83 1.99 -2.63 -18.13
N PRO A 84 2.32 -3.94 -18.05
CA PRO A 84 1.66 -4.85 -17.13
C PRO A 84 1.82 -4.36 -15.67
N GLU A 85 0.70 -4.22 -14.96
CA GLU A 85 0.66 -3.64 -13.62
C GLU A 85 1.56 -4.39 -12.61
N GLU A 86 2.16 -3.66 -11.65
CA GLU A 86 2.98 -4.23 -10.56
C GLU A 86 4.20 -5.07 -10.99
N THR A 87 4.71 -4.83 -12.19
CA THR A 87 5.88 -5.51 -12.75
C THR A 87 7.13 -4.63 -12.76
N GLU A 88 8.27 -5.23 -13.11
CA GLU A 88 9.51 -4.48 -13.35
C GLU A 88 9.29 -3.38 -14.41
N ALA A 89 8.54 -3.68 -15.47
CA ALA A 89 8.27 -2.74 -16.55
C ALA A 89 7.51 -1.49 -16.07
N SER A 90 6.40 -1.68 -15.35
CA SER A 90 5.52 -0.58 -14.95
C SER A 90 6.19 0.37 -13.96
N TRP A 91 6.93 -0.15 -12.98
CA TRP A 91 7.58 0.68 -11.97
C TRP A 91 8.85 1.36 -12.44
N ARG A 92 9.68 0.69 -13.26
CA ARG A 92 10.85 1.35 -13.87
C ARG A 92 10.41 2.44 -14.82
N TRP A 93 9.31 2.22 -15.57
CA TRP A 93 8.68 3.26 -16.38
C TRP A 93 8.24 4.44 -15.52
N ALA A 94 7.42 4.21 -14.48
CA ALA A 94 6.89 5.26 -13.61
C ALA A 94 7.98 6.09 -12.92
N ARG A 95 9.05 5.44 -12.43
CA ARG A 95 10.24 6.12 -11.90
C ARG A 95 10.85 7.04 -12.95
N ASN A 96 11.06 6.52 -14.17
CA ASN A 96 11.69 7.29 -15.24
C ASN A 96 10.79 8.43 -15.75
N MET A 97 9.46 8.32 -15.62
CA MET A 97 8.53 9.43 -15.88
C MET A 97 8.65 10.58 -14.86
N GLY A 98 9.12 10.31 -13.64
CA GLY A 98 9.24 11.31 -12.57
C GLY A 98 8.02 11.38 -11.64
N ALA A 99 7.32 10.25 -11.47
CA ALA A 99 6.33 10.09 -10.41
C ALA A 99 6.98 10.21 -9.02
N ASP A 100 6.21 10.69 -8.03
CA ASP A 100 6.69 10.86 -6.66
C ASP A 100 6.68 9.54 -5.88
N TYR A 101 5.74 8.65 -6.22
CA TYR A 101 5.55 7.36 -5.57
C TYR A 101 5.26 6.24 -6.57
N LEU A 102 5.74 5.04 -6.23
CA LEU A 102 5.37 3.77 -6.86
C LEU A 102 4.37 3.05 -5.96
N GLU A 103 3.19 2.77 -6.46
CA GLU A 103 2.12 2.11 -5.71
C GLU A 103 2.13 0.58 -5.92
N SER A 104 1.65 -0.18 -4.94
CA SER A 104 1.52 -1.65 -5.01
C SER A 104 0.46 -2.18 -4.04
N ASP A 105 -0.13 -3.31 -4.36
CA ASP A 105 -1.13 -4.03 -3.60
C ASP A 105 -0.56 -5.31 -2.96
N LEU A 106 -0.52 -5.41 -1.63
CA LEU A 106 0.24 -6.47 -0.98
C LEU A 106 -0.55 -7.77 -0.71
N GLN A 107 0.08 -8.89 -1.06
CA GLN A 107 -0.30 -10.24 -0.65
C GLN A 107 0.90 -11.06 -0.20
N VAL A 108 0.65 -12.29 0.30
CA VAL A 108 1.69 -13.18 0.82
C VAL A 108 1.61 -14.56 0.17
N THR A 109 2.76 -15.08 -0.25
CA THR A 109 2.90 -16.46 -0.75
C THR A 109 2.71 -17.49 0.35
N LYS A 110 2.71 -18.77 -0.02
CA LYS A 110 2.81 -19.88 0.94
C LYS A 110 4.00 -19.61 1.86
N ASP A 111 5.22 -19.58 1.33
CA ASP A 111 6.47 -19.36 2.05
C ASP A 111 6.71 -17.93 2.58
N GLY A 112 5.68 -17.12 2.76
CA GLY A 112 5.78 -15.88 3.54
C GLY A 112 6.41 -14.68 2.82
N VAL A 113 6.65 -14.77 1.51
CA VAL A 113 7.14 -13.64 0.70
C VAL A 113 6.00 -12.66 0.47
N VAL A 114 6.23 -11.39 0.84
CA VAL A 114 5.29 -10.29 0.56
C VAL A 114 5.50 -9.83 -0.88
N LEU A 115 4.44 -9.90 -1.68
CA LEU A 115 4.44 -9.58 -3.10
C LEU A 115 3.31 -8.63 -3.47
N ALA A 116 3.43 -8.06 -4.67
CA ALA A 116 2.45 -7.17 -5.27
C ALA A 116 1.48 -7.97 -6.15
N ASN A 117 0.19 -7.91 -5.80
CA ASN A 117 -0.92 -8.46 -6.56
C ASN A 117 -2.25 -7.80 -6.11
N HIS A 118 -2.85 -7.01 -7.00
CA HIS A 118 -4.10 -6.30 -6.75
C HIS A 118 -5.31 -7.19 -6.43
N ASP A 119 -5.59 -8.17 -7.29
CA ASP A 119 -6.82 -8.97 -7.24
C ASP A 119 -6.79 -10.01 -6.13
N GLU A 120 -7.91 -10.59 -5.72
CA GLU A 120 -7.92 -11.69 -4.73
C GLU A 120 -7.10 -12.94 -5.16
N ASN A 121 -6.85 -13.10 -6.46
CA ASN A 121 -6.13 -14.24 -7.02
C ASN A 121 -5.32 -13.83 -8.27
N LEU A 122 -4.50 -14.75 -8.76
CA LEU A 122 -3.52 -14.51 -9.83
C LEU A 122 -4.08 -14.68 -11.26
N LYS A 123 -5.39 -14.98 -11.43
CA LYS A 123 -5.93 -15.40 -12.74
C LYS A 123 -5.88 -14.34 -13.82
N ARG A 124 -6.12 -13.07 -13.47
CA ARG A 124 -6.21 -11.97 -14.45
C ARG A 124 -4.82 -11.58 -14.96
N THR A 125 -3.85 -11.53 -14.06
CA THR A 125 -2.54 -10.92 -14.30
C THR A 125 -1.42 -11.94 -14.53
N THR A 126 -1.74 -13.23 -14.61
CA THR A 126 -0.75 -14.28 -14.89
C THR A 126 -1.34 -15.45 -15.67
N ASN A 127 -0.48 -16.34 -16.16
CA ASN A 127 -0.88 -17.63 -16.75
C ASN A 127 -1.05 -18.78 -15.74
N VAL A 128 -1.33 -18.48 -14.45
CA VAL A 128 -1.42 -19.49 -13.37
C VAL A 128 -2.36 -20.66 -13.68
N SER A 129 -3.51 -20.39 -14.33
CA SER A 129 -4.49 -21.41 -14.67
C SER A 129 -4.02 -22.32 -15.80
N GLU A 130 -3.15 -21.82 -16.70
CA GLU A 130 -2.53 -22.62 -17.75
C GLU A 130 -1.40 -23.50 -17.18
N LEU A 131 -0.57 -22.94 -16.27
CA LEU A 131 0.62 -23.64 -15.80
C LEU A 131 0.33 -24.67 -14.69
N PHE A 132 -0.53 -24.34 -13.73
CA PHE A 132 -0.78 -25.19 -12.56
C PHE A 132 -2.17 -25.81 -12.49
N SER A 133 -3.10 -25.45 -13.40
CA SER A 133 -4.50 -25.91 -13.40
C SER A 133 -5.26 -25.56 -12.11
N GLU A 134 -6.43 -26.17 -11.91
CA GLU A 134 -7.21 -26.06 -10.67
C GLU A 134 -6.75 -27.01 -9.55
N GLN A 135 -5.71 -27.81 -9.79
CA GLN A 135 -5.13 -28.73 -8.81
C GLN A 135 -3.82 -28.18 -8.24
N ILE A 136 -3.37 -28.75 -7.12
CA ILE A 136 -2.04 -28.45 -6.59
C ILE A 136 -0.97 -28.69 -7.68
N PRO A 137 0.10 -27.87 -7.76
CA PRO A 137 1.18 -28.09 -8.72
C PRO A 137 1.68 -29.54 -8.68
N SER A 138 1.64 -30.23 -9.82
CA SER A 138 2.15 -31.60 -9.94
C SER A 138 3.66 -31.69 -9.63
N SER A 139 4.37 -30.58 -9.83
CA SER A 139 5.77 -30.38 -9.47
C SER A 139 6.04 -30.21 -7.98
N ARG A 140 5.02 -30.10 -7.11
CA ARG A 140 5.20 -29.76 -5.68
C ARG A 140 6.10 -30.75 -4.95
N LYS A 141 5.99 -32.05 -5.23
CA LYS A 141 6.89 -33.06 -4.64
C LYS A 141 8.33 -32.87 -5.11
N ASP A 142 8.52 -32.58 -6.40
CA ASP A 142 9.86 -32.32 -6.95
C ASP A 142 10.47 -31.03 -6.42
N PHE A 143 9.65 -30.04 -6.09
CA PHE A 143 10.10 -28.86 -5.37
C PHE A 143 10.68 -29.23 -4.00
N TYR A 144 9.99 -30.05 -3.20
CA TYR A 144 10.56 -30.55 -1.94
C TYR A 144 11.81 -31.42 -2.15
N ARG A 145 11.81 -32.26 -3.20
CA ARG A 145 13.00 -33.04 -3.59
C ARG A 145 14.14 -32.18 -4.11
N SER A 146 13.97 -30.88 -4.37
CA SER A 146 15.07 -30.03 -4.84
C SER A 146 16.03 -29.63 -3.71
N PHE A 147 15.60 -29.72 -2.45
CA PHE A 147 16.43 -29.38 -1.30
C PHE A 147 17.48 -30.47 -1.02
N ARG A 148 18.71 -30.03 -0.75
CA ARG A 148 19.89 -30.88 -0.57
C ARG A 148 20.60 -30.54 0.73
N ASN A 149 21.14 -31.55 1.38
CA ASN A 149 22.10 -31.40 2.47
C ASN A 149 23.45 -30.90 1.93
N ALA A 150 24.33 -30.46 2.82
CA ALA A 150 25.68 -30.01 2.46
C ALA A 150 26.53 -31.11 1.78
N ASP A 151 26.23 -32.38 2.04
CA ASP A 151 26.88 -33.55 1.40
C ASP A 151 26.26 -33.93 0.04
N GLY A 152 25.25 -33.19 -0.43
CA GLY A 152 24.54 -33.46 -1.68
C GLY A 152 23.42 -34.51 -1.60
N SER A 153 23.17 -35.11 -0.43
CA SER A 153 22.03 -36.01 -0.24
C SER A 153 20.69 -35.25 -0.22
N GLN A 154 19.59 -35.94 -0.53
CA GLN A 154 18.25 -35.36 -0.44
C GLN A 154 17.91 -34.97 0.99
N HIS A 155 17.40 -33.75 1.17
CA HIS A 155 17.17 -33.19 2.51
C HIS A 155 15.94 -33.81 3.20
N PHE A 156 14.78 -33.83 2.51
CA PHE A 156 13.53 -34.37 3.05
C PHE A 156 13.31 -35.82 2.59
N SER A 157 12.88 -36.70 3.50
CA SER A 157 12.56 -38.08 3.15
C SER A 157 11.29 -38.16 2.27
N GLU A 158 11.18 -39.19 1.42
CA GLU A 158 10.01 -39.36 0.55
C GLU A 158 8.68 -39.46 1.33
N GLN A 159 8.69 -40.09 2.50
CA GLN A 159 7.49 -40.16 3.36
C GLN A 159 7.07 -38.78 3.87
N ASP A 160 8.04 -37.97 4.30
CA ASP A 160 7.79 -36.62 4.80
C ASP A 160 7.29 -35.68 3.67
N ILE A 161 7.82 -35.85 2.46
CA ILE A 161 7.34 -35.18 1.25
C ILE A 161 5.90 -35.58 0.92
N GLU A 162 5.57 -36.88 0.98
CA GLU A 162 4.20 -37.36 0.75
C GLU A 162 3.23 -36.76 1.77
N ASP A 163 3.58 -36.83 3.06
CA ASP A 163 2.73 -36.35 4.14
C ASP A 163 2.50 -34.83 4.04
N GLN A 164 3.53 -34.06 3.69
CA GLN A 164 3.38 -32.62 3.46
C GLN A 164 2.58 -32.32 2.20
N TYR A 165 2.76 -33.08 1.12
CA TYR A 165 1.96 -32.93 -0.08
C TYR A 165 0.47 -33.14 0.20
N GLN A 166 0.10 -34.14 1.00
CA GLN A 166 -1.31 -34.37 1.39
C GLN A 166 -1.87 -33.21 2.24
N ARG A 167 -1.04 -32.61 3.11
CA ARG A 167 -1.42 -31.38 3.83
C ARG A 167 -1.64 -30.21 2.87
N ASP A 168 -0.74 -30.04 1.90
CA ASP A 168 -0.88 -28.99 0.89
C ASP A 168 -2.13 -29.19 0.04
N VAL A 169 -2.48 -30.43 -0.34
CA VAL A 169 -3.72 -30.75 -1.06
C VAL A 169 -4.96 -30.32 -0.26
N ALA A 170 -4.98 -30.60 1.05
CA ALA A 170 -6.11 -30.24 1.91
C ALA A 170 -6.30 -28.72 2.06
N ASP A 171 -5.20 -27.95 2.05
CA ASP A 171 -5.21 -26.49 2.20
C ASP A 171 -5.26 -25.74 0.85
N PHE A 172 -5.16 -26.45 -0.28
CA PHE A 172 -4.95 -25.82 -1.59
C PHE A 172 -6.16 -25.00 -2.02
N ARG A 173 -5.91 -23.72 -2.30
CA ARG A 173 -6.88 -22.80 -2.92
C ARG A 173 -6.36 -22.37 -4.29
N PRO A 174 -6.95 -22.86 -5.40
CA PRO A 174 -6.40 -22.62 -6.72
C PRO A 174 -6.27 -21.13 -7.03
N ASN A 175 -5.12 -20.74 -7.59
CA ASN A 175 -4.82 -19.37 -8.05
C ASN A 175 -4.63 -18.31 -6.95
N TYR A 176 -4.81 -18.63 -5.67
CA TYR A 176 -4.50 -17.71 -4.56
C TYR A 176 -3.01 -17.72 -4.25
N THR A 177 -2.42 -16.54 -4.05
CA THR A 177 -0.98 -16.35 -3.74
C THR A 177 -0.50 -17.25 -2.60
N LEU A 178 -1.29 -17.35 -1.52
CA LEU A 178 -1.00 -18.18 -0.34
C LEU A 178 -0.86 -19.70 -0.61
N SER A 179 -1.27 -20.18 -1.79
CA SER A 179 -1.20 -21.60 -2.16
C SER A 179 0.11 -22.00 -2.82
N TYR A 180 0.90 -21.02 -3.27
CA TYR A 180 2.10 -21.24 -4.06
C TYR A 180 3.33 -20.72 -3.33
N TYR A 181 4.43 -21.45 -3.45
CA TYR A 181 5.75 -20.95 -3.06
C TYR A 181 6.17 -19.83 -4.02
N TYR A 182 6.93 -18.85 -3.56
CA TYR A 182 7.35 -17.75 -4.44
C TYR A 182 8.14 -18.26 -5.66
N ALA A 183 8.99 -19.28 -5.48
CA ALA A 183 9.69 -19.96 -6.58
C ALA A 183 8.75 -20.57 -7.63
N GLU A 184 7.56 -21.05 -7.24
CA GLU A 184 6.54 -21.53 -8.18
C GLU A 184 5.91 -20.34 -8.93
N LEU A 185 5.65 -19.23 -8.25
CA LEU A 185 5.12 -18.02 -8.89
C LEU A 185 6.10 -17.40 -9.89
N LEU A 186 7.42 -17.54 -9.67
CA LEU A 186 8.44 -17.12 -10.62
C LEU A 186 8.51 -18.00 -11.89
N MET A 187 7.74 -19.10 -11.95
CA MET A 187 7.55 -19.86 -13.18
C MET A 187 6.47 -19.26 -14.10
N LEU A 188 5.63 -18.37 -13.57
CA LEU A 188 4.53 -17.75 -14.29
C LEU A 188 5.02 -16.68 -15.27
N ASP A 189 4.17 -16.38 -16.24
CA ASP A 189 4.23 -15.19 -17.07
C ASP A 189 3.28 -14.14 -16.48
N ALA A 190 3.81 -12.99 -16.07
CA ALA A 190 3.03 -11.87 -15.52
C ALA A 190 2.84 -10.70 -16.50
N GLY A 191 3.13 -10.89 -17.78
CA GLY A 191 3.08 -9.82 -18.79
C GLY A 191 2.25 -10.14 -20.04
N LYS A 192 2.10 -11.41 -20.43
CA LYS A 192 1.35 -11.80 -21.63
C LYS A 192 -0.10 -11.33 -21.62
N TRP A 193 -0.78 -11.42 -20.47
CA TRP A 193 -2.18 -11.00 -20.32
C TRP A 193 -2.40 -9.54 -20.76
N PHE A 194 -1.43 -8.66 -20.49
CA PHE A 194 -1.51 -7.25 -20.85
C PHE A 194 -1.50 -7.04 -22.36
N ASN A 195 -0.68 -7.81 -23.08
CA ASN A 195 -0.66 -7.76 -24.55
C ASN A 195 -2.01 -8.21 -25.14
N GLU A 196 -2.72 -9.11 -24.46
CA GLU A 196 -4.02 -9.62 -24.89
C GLU A 196 -5.16 -8.63 -24.56
N SER A 197 -5.08 -7.92 -23.44
CA SER A 197 -6.11 -6.96 -23.02
C SER A 197 -5.91 -5.54 -23.57
N SER A 198 -4.67 -5.14 -23.84
CA SER A 198 -4.26 -3.77 -24.17
C SER A 198 -3.51 -3.73 -25.50
N TRP A 199 -4.19 -4.16 -26.57
CA TRP A 199 -3.57 -4.43 -27.88
C TRP A 199 -2.84 -3.23 -28.53
N GLU A 200 -3.22 -1.99 -28.20
CA GLU A 200 -2.53 -0.78 -28.69
C GLU A 200 -1.16 -0.57 -28.03
N GLU A 201 -1.02 -0.95 -26.76
CA GLU A 201 0.21 -0.82 -25.97
C GLU A 201 0.97 -2.15 -25.84
N ALA A 202 0.51 -3.18 -26.54
CA ALA A 202 1.09 -4.51 -26.50
C ALA A 202 2.54 -4.50 -26.99
N ARG A 203 3.43 -5.14 -26.22
CA ARG A 203 4.85 -5.31 -26.56
C ARG A 203 5.26 -6.76 -26.37
N PRO A 204 5.84 -7.41 -27.40
CA PRO A 204 6.30 -8.79 -27.28
C PRO A 204 7.25 -9.03 -26.10
N ALA A 205 8.05 -8.02 -25.74
CA ALA A 205 9.00 -8.08 -24.63
C ALA A 205 8.37 -8.15 -23.23
N PHE A 206 7.06 -7.91 -23.08
CA PHE A 206 6.35 -8.12 -21.82
C PHE A 206 6.08 -9.61 -21.55
N ALA A 207 5.81 -10.39 -22.60
CA ALA A 207 5.52 -11.81 -22.46
C ALA A 207 6.81 -12.63 -22.28
N ALA A 208 6.74 -13.67 -21.47
CA ALA A 208 7.78 -14.68 -21.39
C ALA A 208 7.80 -15.49 -22.70
N GLN A 209 9.01 -15.75 -23.21
CA GLN A 209 9.20 -16.67 -24.34
C GLN A 209 9.26 -18.12 -23.84
N ASN A 210 9.75 -18.31 -22.61
CA ASN A 210 9.84 -19.59 -21.96
C ASN A 210 9.24 -19.51 -20.57
N TYR A 211 8.12 -20.21 -20.36
CA TYR A 211 7.57 -20.39 -19.01
C TYR A 211 8.53 -21.20 -18.13
N GLY A 212 8.44 -20.98 -16.83
CA GLY A 212 9.22 -21.73 -15.87
C GLY A 212 8.74 -23.18 -15.74
N LYS A 213 9.62 -24.03 -15.23
CA LYS A 213 9.37 -25.47 -15.03
C LYS A 213 10.38 -26.08 -14.08
N MET A 214 10.10 -27.28 -13.61
CA MET A 214 11.14 -28.12 -13.02
C MET A 214 12.09 -28.62 -14.12
N ILE A 215 13.38 -28.60 -13.82
CA ILE A 215 14.43 -29.22 -14.64
C ILE A 215 15.21 -30.22 -13.79
N TYR A 216 15.85 -31.19 -14.44
CA TYR A 216 16.58 -32.26 -13.77
C TYR A 216 18.00 -32.29 -14.28
N ASP A 217 18.96 -32.46 -13.37
CA ASP A 217 20.35 -32.71 -13.75
C ASP A 217 20.56 -34.15 -14.24
N ALA A 218 21.81 -34.49 -14.58
CA ALA A 218 22.15 -35.83 -15.06
C ALA A 218 21.92 -36.95 -14.01
N ALA A 219 21.86 -36.61 -12.73
CA ALA A 219 21.57 -37.52 -11.62
C ALA A 219 20.06 -37.56 -11.27
N GLY A 220 19.22 -36.82 -12.00
CA GLY A 220 17.79 -36.73 -11.75
C GLY A 220 17.42 -35.80 -10.59
N VAL A 221 18.33 -34.95 -10.11
CA VAL A 221 18.03 -33.96 -9.07
C VAL A 221 17.19 -32.84 -9.65
N PRO A 222 15.98 -32.59 -9.12
CA PRO A 222 15.12 -31.53 -9.61
C PRO A 222 15.60 -30.16 -9.12
N SER A 223 15.41 -29.13 -9.95
CA SER A 223 15.57 -27.72 -9.58
C SER A 223 14.55 -26.85 -10.32
N VAL A 224 14.24 -25.70 -9.74
CA VAL A 224 13.31 -24.74 -10.33
C VAL A 224 14.02 -23.91 -11.40
N ARG A 225 13.41 -23.81 -12.59
CA ARG A 225 13.78 -22.85 -13.61
C ARG A 225 12.68 -21.81 -13.76
N TYR A 226 13.00 -20.54 -13.52
CA TYR A 226 12.06 -19.42 -13.68
C TYR A 226 11.74 -19.12 -15.15
N ALA A 227 10.65 -18.39 -15.37
CA ALA A 227 10.33 -17.80 -16.67
C ALA A 227 11.35 -16.70 -17.04
N ASP A 228 11.36 -16.24 -18.30
CA ASP A 228 12.31 -15.25 -18.83
C ASP A 228 11.70 -13.85 -19.11
N GLY A 229 10.48 -13.58 -18.60
CA GLY A 229 9.73 -12.34 -18.81
C GLY A 229 9.52 -11.47 -17.57
N GLN A 230 8.31 -10.91 -17.45
CA GLN A 230 7.84 -10.21 -16.25
C GLN A 230 7.46 -11.21 -15.14
N TYR A 231 7.53 -10.77 -13.89
CA TYR A 231 7.24 -11.57 -12.70
C TYR A 231 6.20 -10.88 -11.82
N VAL A 232 5.53 -11.68 -10.98
CA VAL A 232 4.84 -11.17 -9.80
C VAL A 232 5.91 -10.65 -8.82
N SER A 233 5.98 -9.33 -8.68
CA SER A 233 7.09 -8.68 -7.98
C SER A 233 6.96 -8.76 -6.46
N ALA A 234 8.08 -8.97 -5.75
CA ALA A 234 8.13 -8.86 -4.29
C ALA A 234 8.18 -7.38 -3.84
N LEU A 235 7.86 -7.09 -2.57
CA LEU A 235 8.03 -5.74 -2.00
C LEU A 235 9.50 -5.26 -2.09
N GLN A 236 10.44 -6.18 -1.90
CA GLN A 236 11.87 -5.90 -2.08
C GLN A 236 12.19 -5.45 -3.51
N ASP A 237 11.46 -5.95 -4.52
CA ASP A 237 11.66 -5.55 -5.92
C ASP A 237 11.25 -4.07 -6.10
N GLN A 238 10.07 -3.70 -5.60
CA GLN A 238 9.56 -2.33 -5.66
C GLN A 238 10.53 -1.33 -5.01
N ILE A 239 11.03 -1.64 -3.80
CA ILE A 239 12.05 -0.85 -3.10
C ILE A 239 13.31 -0.69 -3.98
N ASN A 240 13.74 -1.75 -4.65
CA ASN A 240 14.93 -1.71 -5.50
C ASN A 240 14.71 -0.90 -6.79
N TYR A 241 13.54 -0.99 -7.41
CA TYR A 241 13.22 -0.14 -8.55
C TYR A 241 13.23 1.34 -8.16
N ALA A 242 12.66 1.69 -7.01
CA ALA A 242 12.69 3.05 -6.46
C ALA A 242 14.11 3.56 -6.17
N MET A 243 15.04 2.68 -5.77
CA MET A 243 16.47 2.99 -5.56
C MET A 243 17.31 3.08 -6.84
N GLY A 244 16.71 2.94 -8.03
CA GLY A 244 17.45 2.98 -9.30
C GLY A 244 18.11 1.64 -9.67
N ASN A 245 17.63 0.52 -9.11
CA ASN A 245 18.10 -0.82 -9.45
C ASN A 245 17.12 -1.53 -10.38
N MET A 246 17.55 -2.66 -10.93
CA MET A 246 16.73 -3.60 -11.71
C MET A 246 17.05 -5.05 -11.30
N LEU A 247 16.25 -6.01 -11.76
CA LEU A 247 16.49 -7.42 -11.48
C LEU A 247 17.82 -7.86 -12.09
N LYS A 248 18.60 -8.63 -11.33
CA LYS A 248 19.73 -9.36 -11.87
C LYS A 248 19.21 -10.51 -12.72
N ARG A 249 19.61 -10.56 -13.98
CA ARG A 249 19.19 -11.59 -14.94
C ARG A 249 20.37 -12.39 -15.46
N ASP A 250 20.12 -13.66 -15.81
CA ASP A 250 21.10 -14.53 -16.45
C ASP A 250 21.16 -14.32 -17.97
N ALA A 251 22.00 -15.09 -18.65
CA ALA A 251 22.18 -14.97 -20.11
C ALA A 251 20.93 -15.34 -20.93
N ALA A 252 19.94 -16.01 -20.32
CA ALA A 252 18.65 -16.31 -20.92
C ALA A 252 17.54 -15.37 -20.42
N ASN A 253 17.92 -14.21 -19.88
CA ASN A 253 17.03 -13.17 -19.36
C ASN A 253 16.17 -13.60 -18.15
N ARG A 254 16.51 -14.70 -17.47
CA ARG A 254 15.77 -15.17 -16.29
C ARG A 254 16.31 -14.49 -15.04
N ARG A 255 15.42 -14.18 -14.09
CA ARG A 255 15.78 -13.67 -12.76
C ARG A 255 16.78 -14.60 -12.08
N VAL A 256 17.80 -14.01 -11.46
CA VAL A 256 18.73 -14.71 -10.57
C VAL A 256 18.29 -14.45 -9.13
N LEU A 257 17.61 -15.42 -8.53
CA LEU A 257 17.16 -15.36 -7.13
C LEU A 257 17.30 -16.75 -6.49
N PRO A 258 18.50 -17.13 -6.02
CA PRO A 258 18.69 -18.38 -5.30
C PRO A 258 17.86 -18.42 -4.02
N PHE A 259 17.49 -19.62 -3.60
CA PHE A 259 16.80 -19.85 -2.34
C PHE A 259 17.33 -21.06 -1.59
N ARG A 260 17.14 -21.09 -0.27
CA ARG A 260 17.56 -22.16 0.63
C ARG A 260 16.58 -22.33 1.79
N ILE A 261 16.75 -23.39 2.57
CA ILE A 261 16.06 -23.54 3.85
C ILE A 261 16.66 -22.54 4.83
N LYS A 262 15.81 -21.80 5.56
CA LYS A 262 16.25 -20.88 6.62
C LYS A 262 17.06 -21.63 7.69
N ASP A 263 18.03 -20.94 8.29
CA ASP A 263 18.97 -21.58 9.21
C ASP A 263 18.31 -22.20 10.45
N GLU A 264 17.19 -21.65 10.92
CA GLU A 264 16.39 -22.19 12.03
C GLU A 264 15.65 -23.49 11.70
N PHE A 265 15.42 -23.79 10.42
CA PHE A 265 14.70 -24.98 9.95
C PHE A 265 15.60 -26.02 9.28
N LYS A 266 16.89 -25.73 9.08
CA LYS A 266 17.82 -26.56 8.29
C LYS A 266 18.05 -27.99 8.80
N ASN A 267 17.60 -28.32 10.01
CA ASN A 267 17.71 -29.66 10.61
C ASN A 267 16.34 -30.26 10.93
N MET A 268 15.25 -29.67 10.43
CA MET A 268 13.88 -30.10 10.68
C MET A 268 13.29 -30.82 9.47
N THR A 269 12.45 -31.80 9.74
CA THR A 269 11.52 -32.40 8.76
C THR A 269 10.43 -31.39 8.36
N LEU A 270 9.76 -31.60 7.22
CA LEU A 270 8.58 -30.82 6.83
C LEU A 270 7.48 -30.94 7.89
N ALA A 271 7.30 -32.11 8.50
CA ALA A 271 6.38 -32.30 9.61
C ALA A 271 6.71 -31.43 10.84
N GLU A 272 8.00 -31.29 11.18
CA GLU A 272 8.45 -30.42 12.28
C GLU A 272 8.29 -28.94 11.91
N ILE A 273 8.64 -28.54 10.68
CA ILE A 273 8.44 -27.18 10.17
C ILE A 273 6.95 -26.80 10.24
N TYR A 274 6.07 -27.68 9.75
CA TYR A 274 4.63 -27.48 9.78
C TYR A 274 4.10 -27.28 11.21
N LYS A 275 4.60 -28.07 12.17
CA LYS A 275 4.21 -27.98 13.59
C LYS A 275 4.82 -26.79 14.31
N ALA A 276 6.02 -26.37 13.93
CA ALA A 276 6.73 -25.27 14.56
C ALA A 276 5.87 -24.00 14.54
N ALA A 277 5.12 -23.79 13.45
CA ALA A 277 4.12 -22.73 13.30
C ALA A 277 4.61 -21.39 13.91
N VAL A 278 5.89 -21.08 13.64
CA VAL A 278 6.56 -19.92 14.23
C VAL A 278 6.01 -18.69 13.51
N PRO A 279 5.51 -17.67 14.24
CA PRO A 279 5.24 -16.37 13.63
C PRO A 279 6.50 -15.91 12.88
N ALA A 280 6.35 -15.21 11.76
CA ALA A 280 7.49 -14.81 10.92
C ALA A 280 8.53 -13.93 11.64
N VAL A 281 8.21 -13.47 12.86
CA VAL A 281 8.95 -12.44 13.58
C VAL A 281 8.94 -12.73 15.08
N LYS A 282 10.09 -12.51 15.75
CA LYS A 282 10.13 -12.16 17.17
C LYS A 282 9.47 -10.80 17.35
N CYS A 283 8.16 -10.79 17.47
CA CYS A 283 7.42 -9.60 17.85
C CYS A 283 6.88 -9.83 19.26
N ASP A 284 7.29 -9.01 20.23
CA ASP A 284 6.70 -8.98 21.58
C ASP A 284 5.27 -8.39 21.57
N ASP A 285 4.63 -8.28 20.40
CA ASP A 285 3.27 -7.78 20.25
C ASP A 285 2.24 -8.88 20.59
N PRO A 286 1.39 -8.68 21.61
CA PRO A 286 0.33 -9.61 21.95
C PRO A 286 -0.70 -9.86 20.83
N SER A 287 -0.84 -8.95 19.86
CA SER A 287 -1.81 -9.04 18.76
C SER A 287 -1.52 -10.17 17.78
N VAL A 288 -0.26 -10.62 17.69
CA VAL A 288 0.15 -11.76 16.84
C VAL A 288 0.09 -13.11 17.54
N LYS A 289 -0.34 -13.15 18.80
CA LYS A 289 -0.56 -14.39 19.54
C LYS A 289 -1.68 -15.19 18.87
N GLY A 290 -1.30 -16.12 17.98
CA GLY A 290 -2.25 -16.92 17.18
C GLY A 290 -2.19 -16.70 15.67
N SER A 291 -1.24 -15.90 15.14
CA SER A 291 -0.96 -15.83 13.68
C SER A 291 -0.35 -17.13 13.10
N LYS A 292 -0.24 -18.17 13.94
CA LYS A 292 0.23 -19.52 13.66
C LYS A 292 -0.63 -20.19 12.59
N ALA A 293 -0.31 -19.96 11.33
CA ALA A 293 -0.95 -20.65 10.23
C ALA A 293 0.07 -21.61 9.62
N SER A 294 0.06 -22.85 10.12
CA SER A 294 0.88 -23.97 9.64
C SER A 294 0.80 -24.17 8.13
N LYS A 295 -0.28 -23.70 7.48
CA LYS A 295 -0.48 -23.72 6.02
C LYS A 295 0.56 -22.94 5.21
N TYR A 296 1.21 -21.92 5.79
CA TYR A 296 2.16 -21.07 5.07
C TYR A 296 3.51 -21.78 4.82
N MET A 297 4.04 -22.64 5.70
CA MET A 297 5.35 -23.28 5.44
C MET A 297 6.45 -22.23 5.11
N ASP A 298 6.58 -21.23 5.97
CA ASP A 298 7.51 -20.09 5.85
C ASP A 298 8.97 -20.48 6.21
N PHE A 299 9.50 -21.49 5.52
CA PHE A 299 10.83 -22.08 5.78
C PHE A 299 11.90 -21.73 4.76
N ILE A 300 11.53 -20.99 3.70
CA ILE A 300 12.42 -20.68 2.58
C ILE A 300 12.96 -19.25 2.73
N GLU A 301 14.26 -19.11 2.51
CA GLU A 301 14.94 -17.83 2.40
C GLU A 301 15.37 -17.61 0.95
N TYR A 302 15.01 -16.45 0.38
CA TYR A 302 15.46 -16.02 -0.95
C TYR A 302 16.58 -14.97 -0.80
N ASP A 303 17.62 -15.08 -1.61
CA ASP A 303 18.75 -14.14 -1.58
C ASP A 303 18.44 -12.83 -2.30
N PHE A 304 17.51 -12.05 -1.74
CA PHE A 304 17.16 -10.74 -2.28
C PHE A 304 18.34 -9.75 -2.23
N LYS A 305 19.30 -9.90 -1.32
CA LYS A 305 20.45 -8.99 -1.23
C LYS A 305 21.35 -9.04 -2.47
N ASN A 306 21.43 -10.19 -3.15
CA ASN A 306 22.21 -10.36 -4.38
C ASN A 306 21.35 -10.45 -5.66
N ALA A 307 20.05 -10.17 -5.57
CA ALA A 307 19.08 -10.31 -6.66
C ALA A 307 18.98 -9.10 -7.61
N TYR A 308 19.74 -8.03 -7.37
CA TYR A 308 19.60 -6.77 -8.09
C TYR A 308 20.93 -6.24 -8.62
N VAL A 309 20.87 -5.46 -9.69
CA VAL A 309 21.98 -4.68 -10.24
C VAL A 309 21.54 -3.23 -10.45
N LYS A 310 22.50 -2.32 -10.58
CA LYS A 310 22.18 -0.94 -10.97
C LYS A 310 21.52 -0.93 -12.34
N ASP A 311 20.43 -0.20 -12.46
CA ASP A 311 19.73 -0.06 -13.73
C ASP A 311 20.53 0.89 -14.64
N PRO A 312 21.07 0.43 -15.79
CA PRO A 312 21.80 1.29 -16.70
C PRO A 312 20.92 2.37 -17.36
N LYS A 313 19.60 2.27 -17.20
CA LYS A 313 18.59 3.22 -17.68
C LYS A 313 17.96 4.04 -16.56
N ASP A 314 18.53 3.98 -15.35
CA ASP A 314 18.15 4.88 -14.26
C ASP A 314 18.44 6.34 -14.65
N ASN A 315 17.46 7.21 -14.47
CA ASN A 315 17.57 8.64 -14.79
C ASN A 315 17.71 9.54 -13.55
N GLY A 316 17.94 8.94 -12.38
CA GLY A 316 18.22 9.64 -11.13
C GLY A 316 17.00 9.95 -10.26
N ASN A 317 15.77 9.71 -10.74
CA ASN A 317 14.58 9.84 -9.90
C ASN A 317 14.56 8.78 -8.79
N ARG A 318 14.23 9.19 -7.57
CA ARG A 318 14.09 8.36 -6.38
C ARG A 318 12.68 8.53 -5.79
N PRO A 319 11.65 7.91 -6.37
CA PRO A 319 10.31 7.93 -5.81
C PRO A 319 10.27 7.22 -4.44
N GLY A 320 9.26 7.53 -3.64
CA GLY A 320 8.86 6.69 -2.51
C GLY A 320 8.05 5.48 -2.98
N ILE A 321 7.60 4.66 -2.02
CA ILE A 321 6.67 3.56 -2.26
C ILE A 321 5.36 3.77 -1.50
N TYR A 322 4.27 3.24 -2.05
CA TYR A 322 2.91 3.39 -1.53
C TYR A 322 2.18 2.04 -1.45
N PRO A 323 2.60 1.12 -0.57
CA PRO A 323 1.99 -0.22 -0.48
C PRO A 323 0.63 -0.26 0.22
N GLU A 324 -0.31 -1.04 -0.34
CA GLU A 324 -1.64 -1.32 0.19
C GLU A 324 -1.71 -2.67 0.94
N PHE A 325 -2.25 -2.66 2.15
CA PHE A 325 -2.67 -3.87 2.85
C PHE A 325 -4.11 -4.25 2.47
N LYS A 326 -4.31 -5.53 2.17
CA LYS A 326 -5.64 -6.11 1.95
C LYS A 326 -6.25 -6.67 3.25
N GLU A 327 -7.46 -7.20 3.14
CA GLU A 327 -8.20 -7.80 4.25
C GLU A 327 -7.48 -9.00 4.90
N SER A 328 -7.68 -9.19 6.20
CA SER A 328 -7.03 -10.26 6.99
C SER A 328 -7.52 -11.68 6.70
N TRP A 329 -8.60 -11.83 5.93
CA TRP A 329 -9.03 -13.15 5.45
C TRP A 329 -8.26 -13.60 4.20
N LEU A 330 -7.68 -12.66 3.45
CA LEU A 330 -6.87 -12.91 2.25
C LEU A 330 -5.40 -13.18 2.62
N ASN A 331 -4.90 -12.49 3.65
CA ASN A 331 -3.50 -12.50 4.04
C ASN A 331 -3.28 -12.98 5.48
N PRO A 332 -2.07 -13.43 5.85
CA PRO A 332 -1.75 -13.70 7.25
C PRO A 332 -1.87 -12.43 8.10
N LYS A 333 -2.33 -12.59 9.35
CA LYS A 333 -2.50 -11.48 10.31
C LYS A 333 -1.19 -10.75 10.69
N ASP A 334 -0.04 -11.27 10.28
CA ASP A 334 1.28 -10.69 10.56
C ASP A 334 1.89 -9.96 9.34
N ILE A 335 1.14 -9.76 8.25
CA ILE A 335 1.65 -9.07 7.04
C ILE A 335 2.20 -7.68 7.34
N GLU A 336 1.58 -6.90 8.23
CA GLU A 336 2.06 -5.56 8.60
C GLU A 336 3.44 -5.60 9.26
N ILE A 337 3.73 -6.65 10.03
CA ILE A 337 5.03 -6.88 10.68
C ILE A 337 6.04 -7.41 9.66
N ARG A 338 5.63 -8.29 8.73
CA ARG A 338 6.49 -8.72 7.63
C ARG A 338 6.98 -7.52 6.82
N VAL A 339 6.07 -6.61 6.47
CA VAL A 339 6.40 -5.34 5.81
C VAL A 339 7.33 -4.50 6.69
N TYR A 340 7.03 -4.36 7.99
CA TYR A 340 7.89 -3.60 8.91
C TYR A 340 9.35 -4.10 8.88
N ASN A 341 9.53 -5.42 8.91
CA ASN A 341 10.84 -6.05 8.88
C ASN A 341 11.55 -5.86 7.54
N ILE A 342 10.84 -6.06 6.43
CA ILE A 342 11.40 -5.82 5.08
C ILE A 342 11.86 -4.36 4.98
N LEU A 343 11.01 -3.40 5.37
CA LEU A 343 11.39 -1.98 5.38
C LEU A 343 12.60 -1.73 6.27
N ASN A 344 12.71 -2.37 7.44
CA ASN A 344 13.86 -2.21 8.33
C ASN A 344 15.15 -2.79 7.72
N GLU A 345 15.07 -3.98 7.14
CA GLU A 345 16.20 -4.68 6.49
C GLU A 345 16.77 -3.90 5.30
N TRP A 346 15.92 -3.14 4.61
CA TRP A 346 16.30 -2.29 3.49
C TRP A 346 16.62 -0.84 3.90
N GLY A 347 16.42 -0.47 5.17
CA GLY A 347 16.65 0.89 5.67
C GLY A 347 15.60 1.91 5.20
N TRP A 348 14.40 1.44 4.87
CA TRP A 348 13.24 2.23 4.44
C TRP A 348 12.23 2.47 5.58
N ASN A 349 12.43 1.84 6.74
CA ASN A 349 11.59 2.06 7.91
C ASN A 349 12.05 3.32 8.67
N ILE A 350 11.32 4.42 8.51
CA ILE A 350 11.67 5.70 9.13
C ILE A 350 11.55 5.70 10.66
N ILE A 351 10.91 4.70 11.26
CA ILE A 351 10.84 4.54 12.72
C ILE A 351 12.22 4.16 13.28
N THR A 352 12.93 3.28 12.58
CA THR A 352 14.24 2.78 13.02
C THR A 352 15.39 3.54 12.38
N LYS A 353 15.18 4.10 11.19
CA LYS A 353 16.18 4.85 10.43
C LYS A 353 15.56 6.09 9.78
N PRO A 354 15.28 7.16 10.56
CA PRO A 354 14.79 8.42 10.01
C PRO A 354 15.86 9.14 9.20
N GLU A 355 15.42 9.89 8.21
CA GLU A 355 16.21 10.86 7.46
C GLU A 355 16.14 12.24 8.13
N ALA A 356 17.00 13.17 7.70
CA ALA A 356 16.94 14.55 8.17
C ALA A 356 15.60 15.20 7.79
N GLU A 357 14.96 15.89 8.74
CA GLU A 357 13.59 16.43 8.58
C GLU A 357 13.43 17.41 7.43
N ASN A 358 14.51 18.13 7.06
CA ASN A 358 14.53 19.12 5.99
C ASN A 358 15.10 18.58 4.67
N THR A 359 15.25 17.26 4.52
CA THR A 359 15.70 16.67 3.26
C THR A 359 14.69 17.01 2.17
N PRO A 360 15.10 17.69 1.08
CA PRO A 360 14.17 18.15 0.05
C PRO A 360 13.57 16.97 -0.74
N PHE A 361 12.28 17.08 -1.08
CA PHE A 361 11.58 16.10 -1.92
C PHE A 361 12.08 16.08 -3.36
N TYR A 362 12.76 17.14 -3.80
CA TYR A 362 13.29 17.28 -5.14
C TYR A 362 14.69 17.89 -5.12
N VAL A 363 15.61 17.32 -5.91
CA VAL A 363 17.01 17.73 -5.99
C VAL A 363 17.45 17.67 -7.46
N ASP A 364 18.13 18.71 -7.94
CA ASP A 364 18.68 18.78 -9.30
C ASP A 364 17.68 18.44 -10.41
N GLY A 365 16.43 18.90 -10.27
CA GLY A 365 15.37 18.62 -11.25
C GLY A 365 14.84 17.18 -11.21
N LYS A 366 15.06 16.44 -10.13
CA LYS A 366 14.70 15.01 -9.97
C LYS A 366 13.88 14.79 -8.71
N VAL A 367 13.06 13.74 -8.74
CA VAL A 367 12.35 13.23 -7.56
C VAL A 367 13.37 12.67 -6.57
N ASN A 368 13.23 13.00 -5.29
CA ASN A 368 14.12 12.58 -4.20
C ASN A 368 13.38 11.99 -2.98
N VAL A 369 12.07 11.72 -3.11
CA VAL A 369 11.19 11.25 -2.03
C VAL A 369 11.71 9.99 -1.33
N GLY A 370 12.31 9.05 -2.04
CA GLY A 370 12.90 7.82 -1.47
C GLY A 370 14.03 8.07 -0.46
N ASN A 371 14.59 9.28 -0.44
CA ASN A 371 15.63 9.73 0.49
C ASN A 371 15.09 10.65 1.60
N THR A 372 13.78 10.83 1.73
CA THR A 372 13.15 11.64 2.79
C THR A 372 12.38 10.76 3.78
N ASN A 373 11.85 11.35 4.85
CA ASN A 373 10.93 10.63 5.73
C ASN A 373 9.58 10.30 5.05
N GLY A 374 9.32 10.82 3.86
CA GLY A 374 8.15 10.50 3.04
C GLY A 374 8.27 9.24 2.22
N LYS A 375 9.40 8.52 2.29
CA LYS A 375 9.73 7.40 1.40
C LYS A 375 8.76 6.21 1.42
N VAL A 376 7.93 6.08 2.45
CA VAL A 376 6.90 5.03 2.56
C VAL A 376 5.59 5.66 2.99
N ILE A 377 4.51 5.34 2.27
CA ILE A 377 3.13 5.58 2.71
C ILE A 377 2.39 4.25 2.69
N LEU A 378 1.80 3.86 3.83
CA LEU A 378 0.99 2.64 3.89
C LEU A 378 -0.47 2.99 3.57
N GLN A 379 -1.19 2.12 2.86
CA GLN A 379 -2.63 2.30 2.65
C GLN A 379 -3.46 1.04 2.91
N THR A 380 -4.76 1.23 3.09
CA THR A 380 -5.73 0.13 3.10
C THR A 380 -7.16 0.68 3.01
N PHE A 381 -8.09 -0.15 2.50
CA PHE A 381 -9.54 0.01 2.71
C PHE A 381 -10.00 -0.59 4.03
N SER A 382 -9.23 -1.52 4.60
CA SER A 382 -9.68 -2.36 5.70
C SER A 382 -9.59 -1.67 7.05
N PHE A 383 -10.72 -1.60 7.76
CA PHE A 383 -10.75 -1.17 9.16
C PHE A 383 -9.80 -2.00 10.04
N ASP A 384 -9.79 -3.32 9.82
CA ASP A 384 -8.95 -4.26 10.57
C ASP A 384 -7.47 -4.10 10.20
N ALA A 385 -7.13 -3.97 8.91
CA ALA A 385 -5.74 -3.73 8.52
C ALA A 385 -5.22 -2.36 8.98
N LEU A 386 -6.07 -1.31 8.98
CA LEU A 386 -5.68 0.00 9.51
C LEU A 386 -5.36 -0.09 11.00
N GLN A 387 -6.17 -0.82 11.78
CA GLN A 387 -5.90 -1.07 13.20
C GLN A 387 -4.59 -1.86 13.40
N ARG A 388 -4.35 -2.94 12.65
CA ARG A 388 -3.10 -3.71 12.76
C ARG A 388 -1.88 -2.89 12.36
N ALA A 389 -1.97 -2.12 11.28
CA ALA A 389 -0.91 -1.20 10.88
C ALA A 389 -0.67 -0.16 11.98
N TYR A 390 -1.72 0.42 12.57
CA TYR A 390 -1.57 1.28 13.73
C TYR A 390 -0.88 0.57 14.90
N ASP A 391 -1.18 -0.71 15.15
CA ASP A 391 -0.56 -1.46 16.23
C ASP A 391 0.95 -1.65 16.05
N VAL A 392 1.42 -1.76 14.82
CA VAL A 392 2.84 -1.89 14.47
C VAL A 392 3.54 -0.53 14.38
N TYR A 393 2.98 0.41 13.62
CA TYR A 393 3.65 1.65 13.26
C TYR A 393 3.34 2.82 14.21
N LYS A 394 2.20 2.77 14.92
CA LYS A 394 1.74 3.79 15.89
C LYS A 394 1.63 5.19 15.28
N GLY A 395 1.22 5.29 14.01
CA GLY A 395 1.11 6.58 13.31
C GLY A 395 2.45 7.27 13.02
N ARG A 396 3.59 6.57 13.15
CA ARG A 396 4.93 7.16 12.92
C ARG A 396 5.43 7.05 11.49
N ILE A 397 4.63 6.46 10.60
CA ILE A 397 4.80 6.44 9.15
C ILE A 397 3.52 7.02 8.54
N PRO A 398 3.59 7.79 7.44
CA PRO A 398 2.39 8.21 6.73
C PRO A 398 1.47 7.02 6.42
N MET A 399 0.18 7.19 6.72
CA MET A 399 -0.84 6.16 6.48
C MET A 399 -2.05 6.80 5.81
N CYS A 400 -2.59 6.14 4.80
CA CYS A 400 -3.73 6.55 4.00
C CYS A 400 -4.89 5.58 4.20
N PHE A 401 -6.06 6.11 4.54
CA PHE A 401 -7.26 5.31 4.63
C PHE A 401 -8.14 5.54 3.40
N LEU A 402 -8.30 4.48 2.62
CA LEU A 402 -9.01 4.52 1.35
C LEU A 402 -10.52 4.44 1.57
N MET A 403 -11.28 5.12 0.72
CA MET A 403 -12.74 5.21 0.81
C MET A 403 -13.40 4.83 -0.50
N TRP A 404 -14.38 3.93 -0.40
CA TRP A 404 -15.21 3.45 -1.49
C TRP A 404 -16.65 3.20 -1.01
N THR A 405 -17.64 3.32 -1.90
CA THR A 405 -19.06 3.02 -1.62
C THR A 405 -19.45 1.60 -2.02
N GLY A 406 -20.11 0.87 -1.15
CA GLY A 406 -20.59 -0.46 -1.52
C GLY A 406 -21.27 -1.20 -0.39
N LYS A 407 -21.30 -2.53 -0.51
CA LYS A 407 -21.94 -3.43 0.44
C LYS A 407 -20.95 -4.21 1.31
N GLY A 408 -19.66 -4.03 1.07
CA GLY A 408 -18.58 -4.61 1.84
C GLY A 408 -18.58 -4.10 3.29
N ALA A 409 -17.93 -4.85 4.17
CA ALA A 409 -17.83 -4.49 5.59
C ALA A 409 -16.99 -3.22 5.81
N THR A 410 -16.15 -2.86 4.84
CA THR A 410 -15.16 -1.79 4.90
C THR A 410 -15.55 -0.55 4.08
N ASP A 411 -16.67 -0.63 3.36
CA ASP A 411 -17.20 0.46 2.55
C ASP A 411 -17.84 1.56 3.43
N ILE A 412 -17.75 2.81 2.98
CA ILE A 412 -18.49 3.89 3.62
C ILE A 412 -19.99 3.70 3.38
N LYS A 413 -20.75 3.59 4.48
CA LYS A 413 -22.20 3.35 4.42
C LYS A 413 -23.04 4.61 4.31
N TYR A 414 -22.56 5.70 4.92
CA TYR A 414 -23.25 6.98 4.99
C TYR A 414 -22.35 8.07 4.40
N THR A 415 -22.75 8.58 3.25
CA THR A 415 -22.03 9.64 2.51
C THR A 415 -22.61 11.02 2.78
N ASP A 416 -23.32 11.19 3.90
CA ASP A 416 -23.71 12.50 4.43
C ASP A 416 -22.57 13.11 5.28
N PRO A 417 -22.64 14.41 5.64
CA PRO A 417 -21.58 15.07 6.40
C PRO A 417 -21.21 14.38 7.73
N LYS A 418 -22.17 13.80 8.45
CA LYS A 418 -21.90 13.15 9.73
C LYS A 418 -21.19 11.81 9.53
N GLY A 419 -21.69 10.98 8.61
CA GLY A 419 -21.09 9.70 8.26
C GLY A 419 -19.67 9.85 7.73
N TYR A 420 -19.44 10.83 6.86
CA TYR A 420 -18.11 11.12 6.31
C TYR A 420 -17.14 11.61 7.40
N ALA A 421 -17.58 12.51 8.29
CA ALA A 421 -16.77 12.97 9.41
C ALA A 421 -16.46 11.85 10.42
N ASP A 422 -17.39 10.93 10.68
CA ASP A 422 -17.13 9.76 11.53
C ASP A 422 -16.05 8.85 10.93
N PHE A 423 -16.04 8.69 9.61
CA PHE A 423 -15.02 7.92 8.89
C PHE A 423 -13.63 8.59 9.01
N ILE A 424 -13.55 9.91 8.84
CA ILE A 424 -12.34 10.70 9.08
C ILE A 424 -11.87 10.56 10.53
N ASN A 425 -12.78 10.69 11.49
CA ASN A 425 -12.47 10.60 12.92
C ASN A 425 -11.94 9.20 13.30
N TYR A 426 -12.50 8.15 12.69
CA TYR A 426 -11.97 6.80 12.84
C TYR A 426 -10.55 6.71 12.29
N ALA A 427 -10.30 7.20 11.08
CA ALA A 427 -9.00 7.18 10.43
C ALA A 427 -7.93 7.85 11.31
N LEU A 428 -8.23 9.06 11.81
CA LEU A 428 -7.36 9.80 12.75
C LEU A 428 -7.09 9.00 14.02
N ALA A 429 -8.11 8.40 14.62
CA ALA A 429 -7.96 7.59 15.83
C ALA A 429 -7.10 6.33 15.62
N LYS A 430 -6.90 5.91 14.36
CA LYS A 430 -6.02 4.82 13.93
C LYS A 430 -4.74 5.32 13.26
N GLY A 431 -4.35 6.57 13.50
CA GLY A 431 -3.07 7.10 13.02
C GLY A 431 -2.98 7.28 11.50
N ALA A 432 -4.11 7.42 10.79
CA ALA A 432 -4.09 7.86 9.41
C ALA A 432 -3.80 9.36 9.31
N HIS A 433 -3.10 9.75 8.25
CA HIS A 433 -2.68 11.11 7.93
C HIS A 433 -3.36 11.63 6.66
N ILE A 434 -3.85 10.69 5.86
CA ILE A 434 -4.33 10.89 4.50
C ILE A 434 -5.67 10.17 4.37
N MET A 435 -6.63 10.82 3.74
CA MET A 435 -7.83 10.17 3.24
C MET A 435 -7.67 9.97 1.74
N GLY A 436 -8.02 8.79 1.23
CA GLY A 436 -7.97 8.50 -0.20
C GLY A 436 -9.35 8.14 -0.74
N PRO A 437 -10.18 9.12 -1.15
CA PRO A 437 -11.51 8.85 -1.66
C PRO A 437 -11.54 8.47 -3.15
N SER A 438 -12.51 7.63 -3.54
CA SER A 438 -12.81 7.37 -4.95
C SER A 438 -13.31 8.61 -5.69
N ILE A 439 -12.96 8.72 -6.97
CA ILE A 439 -13.48 9.74 -7.89
C ILE A 439 -14.37 9.14 -8.97
N ALA A 440 -15.43 9.85 -9.35
CA ALA A 440 -16.31 9.40 -10.40
C ALA A 440 -15.80 9.68 -11.81
N GLY A 441 -16.29 8.89 -12.76
CA GLY A 441 -16.06 9.05 -14.20
C GLY A 441 -15.34 7.88 -14.85
N ALA A 442 -15.39 7.86 -16.17
CA ALA A 442 -14.70 6.85 -16.99
C ALA A 442 -13.16 6.96 -16.79
N PRO A 443 -12.44 5.83 -16.95
CA PRO A 443 -12.92 4.50 -17.29
C PRO A 443 -13.47 3.70 -16.09
N ASN A 444 -13.12 4.11 -14.87
CA ASN A 444 -13.35 3.33 -13.65
C ASN A 444 -14.81 3.33 -13.17
N ASN A 445 -15.56 4.41 -13.43
CA ASN A 445 -16.98 4.59 -13.09
C ASN A 445 -17.31 4.36 -11.61
N TYR A 446 -16.42 4.78 -10.72
CA TYR A 446 -16.64 4.72 -9.29
C TYR A 446 -17.69 5.75 -8.85
N ASP A 447 -18.28 5.57 -7.67
CA ASP A 447 -19.07 6.65 -7.07
C ASP A 447 -18.15 7.78 -6.60
N GLU A 448 -18.71 8.99 -6.58
CA GLU A 448 -17.99 10.18 -6.15
C GLU A 448 -17.92 10.27 -4.61
N LEU A 449 -16.70 10.24 -4.07
CA LEU A 449 -16.42 10.50 -2.66
C LEU A 449 -15.50 11.71 -2.44
N ASN A 450 -15.29 12.51 -3.48
CA ASN A 450 -14.43 13.70 -3.45
C ASN A 450 -15.15 15.00 -3.86
N TYR A 451 -16.42 15.16 -3.45
CA TYR A 451 -17.17 16.42 -3.60
C TYR A 451 -16.52 17.55 -2.78
N PRO A 452 -16.69 18.84 -3.17
CA PRO A 452 -16.11 19.97 -2.44
C PRO A 452 -16.41 19.99 -0.93
N TRP A 453 -17.61 19.59 -0.51
CA TRP A 453 -17.97 19.54 0.91
C TRP A 453 -17.25 18.41 1.67
N GLN A 454 -16.92 17.31 1.00
CA GLN A 454 -16.13 16.21 1.57
C GLN A 454 -14.67 16.63 1.73
N VAL A 455 -14.10 17.28 0.71
CA VAL A 455 -12.75 17.84 0.79
C VAL A 455 -12.64 18.89 1.89
N CYS A 456 -13.67 19.72 2.07
CA CYS A 456 -13.76 20.66 3.18
C CYS A 456 -13.62 19.96 4.54
N LEU A 457 -14.29 18.82 4.75
CA LEU A 457 -14.16 18.05 6.00
C LEU A 457 -12.74 17.49 6.19
N ILE A 458 -12.13 16.93 5.13
CA ILE A 458 -10.74 16.43 5.17
C ILE A 458 -9.77 17.58 5.50
N ARG A 459 -9.93 18.73 4.86
CA ARG A 459 -9.09 19.92 5.09
C ARG A 459 -9.27 20.49 6.49
N ARG A 460 -10.50 20.53 7.03
CA ARG A 460 -10.78 20.93 8.43
C ARG A 460 -10.16 19.96 9.44
N ALA A 461 -10.06 18.68 9.10
CA ALA A 461 -9.33 17.69 9.89
C ALA A 461 -7.79 17.85 9.79
N GLN A 462 -7.31 18.72 8.90
CA GLN A 462 -5.90 18.92 8.56
C GLN A 462 -5.20 17.65 8.07
N MET A 463 -5.96 16.75 7.42
CA MET A 463 -5.42 15.57 6.74
C MET A 463 -5.15 15.89 5.27
N LEU A 464 -4.24 15.12 4.64
CA LEU A 464 -4.05 15.16 3.20
C LEU A 464 -5.20 14.45 2.48
N ASN A 465 -5.53 14.90 1.28
CA ASN A 465 -6.51 14.25 0.41
C ASN A 465 -5.85 13.65 -0.84
N HIS A 466 -5.80 12.31 -0.94
CA HIS A 466 -5.20 11.57 -2.06
C HIS A 466 -6.25 10.75 -2.85
N PRO A 467 -7.12 11.41 -3.63
CA PRO A 467 -8.14 10.72 -4.41
C PRO A 467 -7.59 9.77 -5.49
N TYR A 468 -8.39 8.77 -5.87
CA TYR A 468 -8.04 7.76 -6.87
C TYR A 468 -9.24 7.40 -7.78
N SER A 469 -9.07 6.99 -9.04
CA SER A 469 -7.84 6.98 -9.86
C SER A 469 -8.05 7.86 -11.10
N PHE A 470 -7.05 8.68 -11.41
CA PHE A 470 -7.08 9.66 -12.49
C PHE A 470 -6.53 9.08 -13.79
N ASP A 471 -7.30 9.26 -14.86
CA ASP A 471 -7.02 8.70 -16.19
C ASP A 471 -7.01 9.76 -17.30
N SER A 472 -7.38 11.00 -17.00
CA SER A 472 -7.54 12.03 -18.04
C SER A 472 -7.20 13.44 -17.56
N TYR A 473 -6.82 14.28 -18.51
CA TYR A 473 -6.63 15.71 -18.30
C TYR A 473 -7.93 16.38 -17.79
N ALA A 474 -9.10 15.91 -18.23
CA ALA A 474 -10.39 16.44 -17.79
C ALA A 474 -10.66 16.17 -16.31
N GLN A 475 -10.35 14.96 -15.81
CA GLN A 475 -10.42 14.65 -14.38
C GLN A 475 -9.44 15.52 -13.59
N MET A 476 -8.17 15.63 -14.03
CA MET A 476 -7.21 16.54 -13.39
C MET A 476 -7.75 17.97 -13.31
N THR A 477 -8.31 18.48 -14.41
CA THR A 477 -8.88 19.84 -14.44
C THR A 477 -10.08 20.01 -13.51
N LYS A 478 -10.92 18.98 -13.38
CA LYS A 478 -12.06 18.95 -12.45
C LYS A 478 -11.60 19.08 -11.00
N TYR A 479 -10.67 18.23 -10.56
CA TYR A 479 -10.26 18.17 -9.16
C TYR A 479 -9.22 19.24 -8.78
N MET A 480 -8.58 19.89 -9.75
CA MET A 480 -7.76 21.09 -9.50
C MET A 480 -8.55 22.40 -9.50
N GLY A 481 -9.88 22.35 -9.71
CA GLY A 481 -10.76 23.52 -9.56
C GLY A 481 -10.76 24.50 -10.74
N TYR A 482 -10.13 24.17 -11.88
CA TYR A 482 -9.96 25.08 -13.02
C TYR A 482 -11.24 25.29 -13.85
N TYR A 483 -12.21 24.39 -13.73
CA TYR A 483 -13.53 24.57 -14.36
C TYR A 483 -14.53 25.06 -13.33
N VAL A 484 -14.91 26.32 -13.54
CA VAL A 484 -15.68 27.21 -12.69
C VAL A 484 -17.08 26.68 -12.28
N ASN A 485 -17.61 25.61 -12.91
CA ASN A 485 -18.97 25.11 -12.64
C ASN A 485 -19.14 23.57 -12.66
N PHE A 486 -18.08 22.77 -12.46
CA PHE A 486 -18.24 21.30 -12.44
C PHE A 486 -19.22 20.82 -11.35
N TRP A 487 -19.23 21.51 -10.22
CA TRP A 487 -20.03 21.16 -9.05
C TRP A 487 -21.28 22.04 -8.87
N GLY A 488 -21.67 22.81 -9.90
CA GLY A 488 -22.81 23.73 -9.85
C GLY A 488 -22.42 25.19 -10.03
N LYS A 489 -22.99 26.10 -9.23
CA LYS A 489 -22.73 27.56 -9.32
C LYS A 489 -21.41 27.94 -8.63
N ASN A 490 -20.67 28.88 -9.21
CA ASN A 490 -19.52 29.52 -8.55
C ASN A 490 -19.88 30.82 -7.80
N PRO A 491 -19.15 31.18 -6.73
CA PRO A 491 -18.12 30.41 -6.00
C PRO A 491 -18.70 29.23 -5.21
N THR A 492 -17.90 28.18 -4.95
CA THR A 492 -18.35 27.20 -3.95
C THR A 492 -18.27 27.85 -2.58
N GLN A 493 -19.16 27.45 -1.67
CA GLN A 493 -19.14 28.00 -0.32
C GLN A 493 -17.91 27.56 0.50
N PHE A 494 -16.96 26.79 -0.04
CA PHE A 494 -15.75 26.30 0.67
C PHE A 494 -14.45 26.94 0.17
N ASP A 495 -14.55 27.86 -0.79
CA ASP A 495 -13.40 28.52 -1.41
C ASP A 495 -12.52 29.25 -0.37
N ASP A 496 -13.08 29.62 0.79
CA ASP A 496 -12.37 30.24 1.92
C ASP A 496 -11.24 29.37 2.49
N ILE A 497 -11.33 28.04 2.36
CA ILE A 497 -10.31 27.11 2.88
C ILE A 497 -9.65 26.24 1.80
N LEU A 498 -10.24 26.19 0.60
CA LEU A 498 -9.76 25.36 -0.52
C LEU A 498 -8.99 26.15 -1.58
N ASN A 499 -9.13 27.48 -1.61
CA ASN A 499 -8.43 28.30 -2.59
C ASN A 499 -6.91 28.22 -2.44
N VAL A 500 -6.25 27.91 -3.55
CA VAL A 500 -4.80 27.98 -3.69
C VAL A 500 -4.48 28.97 -4.80
N THR A 501 -3.63 29.95 -4.50
CA THR A 501 -3.15 30.90 -5.52
C THR A 501 -1.82 30.41 -6.07
N VAL A 502 -1.78 30.19 -7.37
CA VAL A 502 -0.62 29.72 -8.11
C VAL A 502 -0.02 30.87 -8.91
N GLN A 503 1.29 31.07 -8.75
CA GLN A 503 2.05 32.05 -9.53
C GLN A 503 2.49 31.43 -10.86
N PRO A 504 2.53 32.19 -11.97
CA PRO A 504 3.05 31.69 -13.23
C PRO A 504 4.53 31.33 -13.09
N THR A 505 4.92 30.25 -13.75
CA THR A 505 6.33 29.82 -13.86
C THR A 505 6.76 29.93 -15.32
N LYS A 506 8.04 29.67 -15.63
CA LYS A 506 8.48 29.59 -17.04
C LYS A 506 7.83 28.42 -17.81
N TYR A 507 7.19 27.49 -17.12
CA TYR A 507 6.55 26.29 -17.69
C TYR A 507 5.03 26.39 -17.76
N THR A 508 4.41 27.38 -17.10
CA THR A 508 2.95 27.50 -17.09
C THR A 508 2.41 27.98 -18.43
N THR A 509 1.20 27.54 -18.74
CA THR A 509 0.44 27.98 -19.93
C THR A 509 -0.23 29.34 -19.72
N PHE A 510 -0.32 29.81 -18.46
CA PHE A 510 -0.85 31.13 -18.08
C PHE A 510 0.26 32.12 -17.69
N LYS A 511 -0.06 33.42 -17.72
CA LYS A 511 0.88 34.53 -17.48
C LYS A 511 0.58 35.40 -16.27
N GLU A 512 -0.61 35.27 -15.69
CA GLU A 512 -1.03 36.02 -14.50
C GLU A 512 -1.37 35.03 -13.37
N PRO A 513 -1.24 35.42 -12.09
CA PRO A 513 -1.61 34.56 -10.97
C PRO A 513 -3.05 34.03 -11.09
N GLN A 514 -3.25 32.75 -10.75
CA GLN A 514 -4.57 32.13 -10.77
C GLN A 514 -4.92 31.56 -9.40
N THR A 515 -6.19 31.70 -9.00
CA THR A 515 -6.70 31.17 -7.74
C THR A 515 -7.81 30.16 -8.03
N HIS A 516 -7.64 28.94 -7.51
CA HIS A 516 -8.59 27.85 -7.74
C HIS A 516 -8.89 27.09 -6.44
N PRO A 517 -10.13 26.59 -6.24
CA PRO A 517 -10.46 25.70 -5.14
C PRO A 517 -9.91 24.31 -5.43
N VAL A 518 -8.75 23.98 -4.85
CA VAL A 518 -8.06 22.71 -5.14
C VAL A 518 -8.62 21.60 -4.26
N TYR A 519 -9.06 20.50 -4.90
CA TYR A 519 -9.76 19.39 -4.25
C TYR A 519 -8.89 18.17 -3.96
N MET A 520 -7.56 18.30 -4.01
CA MET A 520 -6.61 17.22 -3.73
C MET A 520 -5.23 17.74 -3.29
N ASP A 521 -4.54 16.98 -2.45
CA ASP A 521 -3.18 17.25 -1.96
C ASP A 521 -2.17 16.20 -2.45
N GLY A 522 -2.62 15.24 -3.24
CA GLY A 522 -1.90 14.17 -3.93
C GLY A 522 -2.92 13.34 -4.70
N TYR A 523 -2.52 12.40 -5.55
CA TYR A 523 -3.48 11.62 -6.34
C TYR A 523 -2.85 10.36 -6.95
N PHE A 524 -3.70 9.35 -7.16
CA PHE A 524 -3.33 8.13 -7.88
C PHE A 524 -3.67 8.27 -9.35
N THR A 525 -2.75 7.93 -10.23
CA THR A 525 -2.98 8.01 -11.68
C THR A 525 -2.46 6.77 -12.40
N ASN A 526 -3.25 6.31 -13.37
CA ASN A 526 -2.85 5.29 -14.33
C ASN A 526 -1.99 5.89 -15.46
N HIS A 527 -2.10 7.21 -15.66
CA HIS A 527 -1.48 8.02 -16.70
C HIS A 527 -0.54 9.08 -16.10
N SER A 528 0.61 8.63 -15.58
CA SER A 528 1.59 9.54 -14.98
C SER A 528 2.08 10.60 -15.96
N GLU A 529 2.23 10.28 -17.24
CA GLU A 529 2.66 11.18 -18.30
C GLU A 529 1.70 12.38 -18.50
N ILE A 530 0.39 12.13 -18.51
CA ILE A 530 -0.62 13.19 -18.68
C ILE A 530 -0.70 14.02 -17.40
N SER A 531 -0.75 13.35 -16.26
CA SER A 531 -0.94 14.00 -14.97
C SER A 531 0.26 14.87 -14.58
N LEU A 532 1.50 14.38 -14.77
CA LEU A 532 2.71 15.17 -14.52
C LEU A 532 2.77 16.41 -15.41
N LYS A 533 2.41 16.27 -16.69
CA LYS A 533 2.36 17.38 -17.65
C LYS A 533 1.34 18.42 -17.20
N TYR A 534 0.14 18.00 -16.79
CA TYR A 534 -0.88 18.87 -16.21
C TYR A 534 -0.31 19.68 -15.04
N MET A 535 0.35 19.03 -14.09
CA MET A 535 0.85 19.71 -12.88
C MET A 535 1.93 20.75 -13.19
N ILE A 536 2.78 20.50 -14.19
CA ILE A 536 3.79 21.46 -14.65
C ILE A 536 3.13 22.66 -15.36
N GLU A 537 2.25 22.40 -16.32
CA GLU A 537 1.59 23.42 -17.15
C GLU A 537 0.66 24.33 -16.34
N ASN A 538 0.19 23.85 -15.19
CA ASN A 538 -0.71 24.58 -14.28
C ASN A 538 -0.01 25.06 -12.99
N GLY A 539 1.32 24.99 -12.92
CA GLY A 539 2.13 25.65 -11.88
C GLY A 539 2.14 24.97 -10.51
N PHE A 540 1.65 23.73 -10.41
CA PHE A 540 1.70 22.91 -9.19
C PHE A 540 2.98 22.08 -9.07
N ARG A 541 3.81 22.07 -10.11
CA ARG A 541 5.22 21.64 -10.06
C ARG A 541 6.13 22.76 -10.55
N CYS A 542 7.41 22.70 -10.18
CA CYS A 542 8.42 23.70 -10.55
C CYS A 542 8.11 25.10 -10.00
N SER A 543 7.57 25.18 -8.79
CA SER A 543 7.16 26.43 -8.14
C SER A 543 7.85 26.60 -6.79
N ALA A 544 8.39 27.79 -6.54
CA ALA A 544 8.98 28.14 -5.23
C ALA A 544 7.97 28.85 -4.31
N THR A 545 6.75 29.10 -4.77
CA THR A 545 5.84 30.09 -4.16
C THR A 545 4.45 29.54 -3.83
N LEU A 546 4.22 28.23 -3.99
CA LEU A 546 2.93 27.61 -3.64
C LEU A 546 2.64 27.85 -2.16
N GLU A 547 1.41 28.23 -1.84
CA GLU A 547 0.97 28.31 -0.45
C GLU A 547 0.87 26.90 0.15
N ASN A 548 1.29 26.74 1.40
CA ASN A 548 1.05 25.49 2.12
C ASN A 548 -0.32 25.57 2.83
N PRO A 549 -1.33 24.79 2.41
CA PRO A 549 -2.67 24.87 2.98
C PRO A 549 -2.75 24.41 4.44
N PHE A 550 -1.76 23.66 4.94
CA PHE A 550 -1.70 23.17 6.31
C PHE A 550 -0.83 24.05 7.22
N HIS A 551 -0.09 24.99 6.66
CA HIS A 551 0.75 25.95 7.38
C HIS A 551 0.56 27.37 6.83
N PRO A 552 -0.52 28.06 7.22
CA PRO A 552 -0.84 29.39 6.71
C PRO A 552 0.35 30.36 6.80
N GLY A 553 0.65 31.05 5.69
CA GLY A 553 1.77 31.98 5.57
C GLY A 553 3.13 31.33 5.26
N LYS A 554 3.22 29.99 5.21
CA LYS A 554 4.40 29.28 4.72
C LYS A 554 4.25 28.89 3.26
N LYS A 555 5.37 28.91 2.55
CA LYS A 555 5.47 28.42 1.18
C LYS A 555 5.86 26.95 1.14
N TYR A 556 5.35 26.23 0.15
CA TYR A 556 5.82 24.93 -0.26
C TYR A 556 6.70 25.11 -1.52
N ASP A 557 7.99 24.83 -1.37
CA ASP A 557 8.95 24.92 -2.48
C ASP A 557 9.10 23.55 -3.14
N ASN A 558 8.64 23.45 -4.39
CA ASN A 558 8.91 22.33 -5.28
C ASN A 558 9.55 22.79 -6.60
N SER A 559 10.30 23.90 -6.56
CA SER A 559 10.98 24.48 -7.72
C SER A 559 11.97 23.52 -8.40
N GLN A 560 12.48 22.55 -7.65
CA GLN A 560 13.38 21.49 -8.13
C GLN A 560 12.65 20.24 -8.66
N ALA A 561 11.31 20.21 -8.66
CA ALA A 561 10.58 19.10 -9.26
C ALA A 561 10.93 18.94 -10.75
N PRO A 562 10.84 17.71 -11.33
CA PRO A 562 11.05 17.51 -12.75
C PRO A 562 10.21 18.46 -13.60
N SER A 563 10.89 19.23 -14.45
CA SER A 563 10.24 20.25 -15.29
C SER A 563 9.90 19.77 -16.69
N PHE A 564 10.12 18.49 -16.96
CA PHE A 564 9.92 17.86 -18.25
C PHE A 564 9.39 16.45 -18.01
N VAL A 565 8.42 16.06 -18.83
CA VAL A 565 7.85 14.71 -18.85
C VAL A 565 8.34 14.06 -20.14
N PRO A 566 9.10 12.96 -20.08
CA PRO A 566 9.56 12.27 -21.29
C PRO A 566 8.38 11.62 -22.04
N GLU A 567 8.58 11.34 -23.33
CA GLU A 567 7.59 10.60 -24.12
C GLU A 567 7.46 9.17 -23.60
N ALA A 568 6.23 8.77 -23.25
CA ALA A 568 5.97 7.51 -22.55
C ALA A 568 6.47 6.27 -23.31
N GLN A 569 6.28 6.25 -24.63
CA GLN A 569 6.74 5.15 -25.48
C GLN A 569 8.27 5.09 -25.59
N ASP A 570 8.95 6.25 -25.55
CA ASP A 570 10.41 6.33 -25.60
C ASP A 570 11.03 5.74 -24.35
N VAL A 571 10.45 6.05 -23.18
CA VAL A 571 10.88 5.46 -21.91
C VAL A 571 10.80 3.93 -21.94
N LEU A 572 9.71 3.36 -22.45
CA LEU A 572 9.59 1.90 -22.59
C LEU A 572 10.65 1.32 -23.55
N ARG A 573 10.86 1.96 -24.71
CA ARG A 573 11.88 1.53 -25.69
C ARG A 573 13.29 1.57 -25.07
N GLU A 574 13.60 2.61 -24.30
CA GLU A 574 14.89 2.75 -23.62
C GLU A 574 15.09 1.69 -22.53
N LEU A 575 14.02 1.31 -21.83
CA LEU A 575 14.01 0.24 -20.84
C LEU A 575 14.11 -1.16 -21.46
N GLY A 576 13.94 -1.28 -22.78
CA GLY A 576 14.08 -2.53 -23.54
C GLY A 576 12.76 -3.23 -23.84
N TYR A 577 11.63 -2.53 -23.80
CA TYR A 577 10.30 -3.07 -24.08
C TYR A 577 9.75 -2.72 -25.45
#